data_AF-A0ABD0YYZ2-F1
#
_entry.id   AF-A0ABD0YYZ2-F1
#
_cell.length_a   1.000
_cell.length_b   1.000
_cell.length_c   1.000
_cell.angle_alpha   90.00
_cell.angle_beta   90.00
_cell.angle_gamma   90.00
#
_symmetry.space_group_name_H-M   'P 1'
#
loop_
_entity.id
_entity.type
_entity.pdbx_description
1 polymer ?
#
loop_
_entity_poly.entity_id
_entity_poly.type
_entity_poly.pdbx_seq_one_letter_code
_entity_poly.pdbx_strand_id
1 'polypeptide(L)'
;MASKRRNMFYEKQETTEIGKPQRMANCTCDYLQMLKLKMAFKGQNMFHENKKQETTEIGAGLSSVVVSFFMSTYYSVIIAYALFYFFTAFRSDAPWSECTNRWNTPDCWHPPKDHHAASGGLLENVTKFIRPNKSQTPAEEFYE
;
A
#
# COMPACT_ATOMS: atom_id res chain seq x y z
N MET A 1 58.47 -2.39 44.16
CA MET A 1 57.25 -3.18 43.86
C MET A 1 56.05 -2.28 44.07
N ALA A 2 55.44 -1.81 42.98
CA ALA A 2 54.48 -0.71 42.98
C ALA A 2 53.03 -1.21 42.85
N SER A 3 52.23 -0.76 43.81
CA SER A 3 50.82 -0.32 43.78
C SER A 3 49.76 -0.92 42.83
N LYS A 4 48.56 -0.99 43.41
CA LYS A 4 47.35 -1.78 43.10
C LYS A 4 46.30 -0.96 42.31
N ARG A 5 45.46 -1.68 41.55
CA ARG A 5 44.11 -1.37 40.98
C ARG A 5 44.01 -0.81 39.54
N ARG A 6 43.33 -1.58 38.67
CA ARG A 6 42.05 -1.27 37.98
C ARG A 6 41.64 -2.51 37.14
N ASN A 7 40.65 -3.28 37.63
CA ASN A 7 39.26 -3.36 37.14
C ASN A 7 39.17 -4.10 35.79
N MET A 8 38.86 -5.41 35.70
CA MET A 8 37.72 -6.18 36.24
C MET A 8 36.35 -5.75 35.65
N PHE A 9 36.24 -5.67 34.32
CA PHE A 9 34.98 -5.44 33.61
C PHE A 9 34.91 -6.17 32.25
N TYR A 10 35.54 -7.35 32.16
CA TYR A 10 35.12 -8.36 31.21
C TYR A 10 34.54 -9.50 32.04
N GLU A 11 33.38 -10.00 31.62
CA GLU A 11 32.71 -11.21 32.14
C GLU A 11 31.61 -11.00 33.19
N LYS A 12 30.41 -10.63 32.68
CA LYS A 12 29.17 -11.24 33.17
C LYS A 12 28.10 -11.21 32.08
N GLN A 13 27.99 -12.30 31.33
CA GLN A 13 26.79 -12.62 30.58
C GLN A 13 25.78 -13.36 31.49
N GLU A 14 24.50 -13.08 31.23
CA GLU A 14 23.34 -13.99 31.34
C GLU A 14 22.70 -14.25 32.72
N THR A 15 21.54 -13.60 32.97
CA THR A 15 20.32 -14.19 33.55
C THR A 15 19.10 -13.28 33.30
N THR A 16 18.17 -13.76 32.47
CA THR A 16 16.69 -13.70 32.60
C THR A 16 16.00 -12.43 33.13
N GLU A 17 15.24 -11.74 32.27
CA GLU A 17 13.99 -11.03 32.63
C GLU A 17 13.00 -11.09 31.45
N ILE A 18 11.77 -11.50 31.76
CA ILE A 18 10.67 -11.84 30.87
C ILE A 18 9.80 -10.59 30.61
N GLY A 19 9.47 -10.30 29.35
CA GLY A 19 8.31 -9.50 28.95
C GLY A 19 8.50 -7.98 28.80
N LYS A 20 8.65 -7.51 27.54
CA LYS A 20 8.09 -6.23 27.06
C LYS A 20 8.01 -6.20 25.52
N PRO A 21 7.03 -5.47 24.94
CA PRO A 21 6.41 -5.82 23.66
C PRO A 21 7.19 -5.33 22.44
N GLN A 22 7.33 -6.21 21.43
CA GLN A 22 7.74 -5.93 20.05
C GLN A 22 6.73 -5.04 19.26
N ARG A 23 5.89 -4.24 19.95
CA ARG A 23 4.78 -3.49 19.35
C ARG A 23 4.97 -1.97 19.42
N MET A 24 6.22 -1.50 19.42
CA MET A 24 6.59 -0.07 19.46
C MET A 24 7.68 0.31 18.44
N ALA A 25 8.15 -0.61 17.59
CA ALA A 25 9.18 -0.31 16.59
C ALA A 25 8.61 0.34 15.30
N ASN A 26 7.32 0.17 15.04
CA ASN A 26 6.71 0.64 13.78
C ASN A 26 6.35 2.14 13.85
N CYS A 27 5.74 2.62 14.95
CA CYS A 27 5.45 4.06 15.10
C CYS A 27 6.71 4.90 15.36
N THR A 28 7.75 4.31 15.98
CA THR A 28 9.00 5.02 16.25
C THR A 28 9.83 5.20 14.98
N CYS A 29 9.78 4.28 14.01
CA CYS A 29 10.41 4.50 12.70
C CYS A 29 9.77 5.64 11.92
N ASP A 30 8.43 5.75 11.91
CA ASP A 30 7.72 6.83 11.21
C ASP A 30 7.94 8.19 11.89
N TYR A 31 7.88 8.24 13.23
CA TYR A 31 8.22 9.46 13.97
C TYR A 31 9.69 9.83 13.85
N LEU A 32 10.61 8.86 13.81
CA LEU A 32 12.05 9.10 13.65
C LEU A 32 12.39 9.51 12.21
N GLN A 33 11.67 9.02 11.20
CA GLN A 33 11.74 9.54 9.83
C GLN A 33 11.19 10.96 9.75
N MET A 34 10.06 11.26 10.39
CA MET A 34 9.52 12.63 10.47
C MET A 34 10.42 13.59 11.27
N LEU A 35 11.07 13.13 12.35
CA LEU A 35 12.04 13.92 13.12
C LEU A 35 13.31 14.16 12.30
N LYS A 36 13.78 13.18 11.53
CA LYS A 36 14.89 13.37 10.58
C LYS A 36 14.52 14.34 9.46
N LEU A 37 13.31 14.28 8.93
CA LEU A 37 12.79 15.24 7.95
C LEU A 37 12.63 16.66 8.53
N LYS A 38 12.08 16.79 9.75
CA LYS A 38 12.00 18.08 10.45
C LYS A 38 13.37 18.63 10.81
N MET A 39 14.34 17.79 11.15
CA MET A 39 15.73 18.20 11.39
C MET A 39 16.45 18.58 10.08
N ALA A 40 16.15 17.92 8.96
CA ALA A 40 16.62 18.32 7.64
C ALA A 40 16.06 19.69 7.21
N PHE A 41 14.77 19.96 7.48
CA PHE A 41 14.17 21.28 7.24
C PHE A 41 14.64 22.37 8.22
N LYS A 42 14.90 22.02 9.49
CA LYS A 42 15.40 22.96 10.52
C LYS A 42 16.90 23.22 10.42
N GLY A 43 17.64 22.41 9.66
CA GLY A 43 19.09 22.50 9.47
C GLY A 43 19.57 23.64 8.58
N GLN A 44 18.69 24.34 7.86
CA GLN A 44 19.08 25.46 6.99
C GLN A 44 19.61 26.71 7.72
N ASN A 45 19.49 26.77 9.05
CA ASN A 45 19.84 27.97 9.83
C ASN A 45 21.09 27.82 10.72
N MET A 46 21.90 26.75 10.59
CA MET A 46 22.97 26.48 11.57
C MET A 46 24.20 25.70 11.04
N PHE A 47 24.71 26.00 9.84
CA PHE A 47 25.99 25.43 9.40
C PHE A 47 26.98 26.51 8.93
N HIS A 48 27.75 27.03 9.88
CA HIS A 48 28.96 27.81 9.64
C HIS A 48 30.18 26.89 9.82
N GLU A 49 30.35 25.89 8.97
CA GLU A 49 31.67 25.31 8.65
C GLU A 49 31.54 24.38 7.43
N ASN A 50 32.33 24.65 6.38
CA ASN A 50 32.54 23.88 5.14
C ASN A 50 31.68 24.23 3.91
N LYS A 51 32.20 25.18 3.12
CA LYS A 51 31.85 25.56 1.74
C LYS A 51 31.74 24.43 0.69
N LYS A 52 31.78 23.15 1.07
CA LYS A 52 31.69 21.99 0.16
C LYS A 52 30.27 21.41 0.06
N GLN A 53 29.35 21.88 0.91
CA GLN A 53 27.96 21.41 0.99
C GLN A 53 26.98 22.30 0.18
N GLU A 54 27.40 23.48 -0.28
CA GLU A 54 26.51 24.51 -0.84
C GLU A 54 25.89 24.13 -2.21
N THR A 55 26.52 23.22 -2.97
CA THR A 55 25.98 22.73 -4.27
C THR A 55 25.18 21.43 -4.17
N THR A 56 25.26 20.69 -3.06
CA THR A 56 24.51 19.43 -2.83
C THR A 56 23.18 19.65 -2.10
N GLU A 57 23.02 20.76 -1.37
CA GLU A 57 21.79 21.07 -0.61
C GLU A 57 20.63 21.50 -1.54
N ILE A 58 20.91 22.22 -2.64
CA ILE A 58 19.89 22.59 -3.64
C ILE A 58 19.31 21.34 -4.30
N GLY A 59 20.16 20.34 -4.58
CA GLY A 59 19.73 19.04 -5.12
C GLY A 59 18.94 18.20 -4.11
N ALA A 60 19.32 18.22 -2.83
CA ALA A 60 18.59 17.52 -1.75
C ALA A 60 17.20 18.14 -1.51
N GLY A 61 17.11 19.48 -1.53
CA GLY A 61 15.84 20.20 -1.44
C GLY A 61 14.91 19.88 -2.61
N LEU A 62 15.40 19.99 -3.84
CA LEU A 62 14.61 19.72 -5.04
C LEU A 62 14.13 18.26 -5.10
N SER A 63 14.99 17.30 -4.78
CA SER A 63 14.60 15.88 -4.74
C SER A 63 13.54 15.59 -3.67
N SER A 64 13.62 16.22 -2.49
CA SER A 64 12.62 16.05 -1.44
C SER A 64 11.23 16.58 -1.83
N VAL A 65 11.17 17.70 -2.55
CA VAL A 65 9.91 18.28 -3.06
C VAL A 65 9.31 17.39 -4.14
N VAL A 66 10.13 16.90 -5.06
CA VAL A 66 9.70 16.00 -6.14
C VAL A 66 9.15 14.69 -5.57
N VAL A 67 9.85 14.06 -4.61
CA VAL A 67 9.37 12.84 -3.95
C VAL A 67 8.07 13.09 -3.19
N SER A 68 7.97 14.22 -2.49
CA SER A 68 6.76 14.60 -1.76
C SER A 68 5.57 14.82 -2.70
N PHE A 69 5.79 15.47 -3.86
CA PHE A 69 4.77 15.64 -4.89
C PHE A 69 4.28 14.29 -5.44
N PHE A 70 5.20 13.39 -5.81
CA PHE A 70 4.84 12.06 -6.30
C PHE A 70 4.05 11.26 -5.27
N MET A 71 4.47 11.28 -4.00
CA MET A 71 3.75 10.61 -2.91
C MET A 71 2.35 11.19 -2.73
N SER A 72 2.21 12.52 -2.68
CA SER A 72 0.90 13.18 -2.55
C SER A 72 -0.05 12.78 -3.68
N THR A 73 0.39 12.84 -4.94
CA THR A 73 -0.45 12.45 -6.08
C THR A 73 -0.81 10.96 -6.05
N TYR A 74 0.15 10.09 -5.73
CA TYR A 74 -0.08 8.64 -5.62
C TYR A 74 -1.15 8.31 -4.56
N TYR A 75 -1.05 8.91 -3.36
CA TYR A 75 -2.04 8.71 -2.31
C TYR A 75 -3.40 9.31 -2.67
N SER A 76 -3.45 10.47 -3.35
CA SER A 76 -4.71 11.03 -3.85
C SER A 76 -5.43 10.08 -4.82
N VAL A 77 -4.70 9.42 -5.73
CA VAL A 77 -5.27 8.44 -6.67
C VAL A 77 -5.84 7.24 -5.93
N ILE A 78 -5.13 6.70 -4.93
CA ILE A 78 -5.63 5.58 -4.11
C ILE A 78 -6.93 5.95 -3.40
N ILE A 79 -6.98 7.12 -2.75
CA ILE A 79 -8.17 7.59 -2.04
C ILE A 79 -9.33 7.80 -3.01
N ALA A 80 -9.07 8.35 -4.20
CA ALA A 80 -10.09 8.51 -5.24
C ALA A 80 -10.71 7.17 -5.66
N TYR A 81 -9.88 6.14 -5.90
CA TYR A 81 -10.37 4.80 -6.19
C TYR A 81 -11.16 4.20 -5.01
N ALA A 82 -10.69 4.37 -3.77
CA ALA A 82 -11.40 3.90 -2.59
C ALA A 82 -12.80 4.52 -2.47
N LEU A 83 -12.93 5.84 -2.71
CA LEU A 83 -14.21 6.52 -2.72
C LEU A 83 -15.11 6.04 -3.87
N PHE A 84 -14.55 5.83 -5.06
CA PHE A 84 -15.30 5.29 -6.21
C PHE A 84 -15.93 3.92 -5.89
N TYR A 85 -15.17 3.00 -5.30
CA TYR A 85 -15.72 1.70 -4.87
C TYR A 85 -16.70 1.83 -3.72
N PHE A 86 -16.43 2.73 -2.76
CA PHE A 86 -17.32 2.99 -1.63
C PHE A 86 -18.71 3.45 -2.09
N PHE A 87 -18.79 4.41 -3.03
CA PHE A 87 -20.06 4.86 -3.56
C PHE A 87 -20.73 3.81 -4.45
N THR A 88 -19.94 3.02 -5.18
CA THR A 88 -20.48 1.94 -6.03
C THR A 88 -21.10 0.82 -5.19
N ALA A 89 -20.67 0.63 -3.94
CA ALA A 89 -21.29 -0.34 -3.03
C ALA A 89 -22.74 0.00 -2.64
N PHE A 90 -23.17 1.26 -2.78
CA PHE A 90 -24.57 1.64 -2.56
C PHE A 90 -25.45 1.53 -3.80
N ARG A 91 -24.87 1.28 -4.99
CA ARG A 91 -25.63 1.05 -6.22
C ARG A 91 -26.20 -0.37 -6.20
N SER A 92 -27.40 -0.54 -6.77
CA SER A 92 -28.03 -1.87 -6.90
C SER A 92 -27.20 -2.81 -7.76
N ASP A 93 -26.66 -2.27 -8.85
CA ASP A 93 -25.85 -3.00 -9.82
C ASP A 93 -24.53 -2.26 -10.03
N ALA A 94 -23.44 -2.98 -9.81
CA ALA A 94 -22.09 -2.47 -10.05
C ALA A 94 -21.80 -2.49 -11.56
N PRO A 95 -20.98 -1.56 -12.09
CA PRO A 95 -20.71 -1.52 -13.53
C PRO A 95 -20.00 -2.79 -14.01
N TRP A 96 -19.16 -3.43 -13.20
CA TRP A 96 -18.51 -4.71 -13.51
C TRP A 96 -19.40 -5.95 -13.25
N SER A 97 -20.70 -5.78 -13.03
CA SER A 97 -21.61 -6.91 -12.77
C SER A 97 -22.22 -7.53 -14.03
N GLU A 98 -22.22 -6.82 -15.15
CA GLU A 98 -22.90 -7.24 -16.38
C GLU A 98 -22.00 -7.16 -17.62
N CYS A 99 -22.33 -7.98 -18.62
CA CYS A 99 -21.64 -7.98 -19.91
C CYS A 99 -22.14 -6.87 -20.87
N THR A 100 -23.02 -5.98 -20.43
CA THR A 100 -23.67 -4.94 -21.26
C THR A 100 -22.88 -3.62 -21.39
N ASN A 101 -21.63 -3.58 -20.93
CA ASN A 101 -20.82 -2.37 -20.95
C ASN A 101 -19.99 -2.21 -22.23
N ARG A 102 -19.65 -0.96 -22.55
CA ARG A 102 -18.84 -0.59 -23.73
C ARG A 102 -17.41 -1.14 -23.76
N TRP A 103 -16.87 -1.54 -22.61
CA TRP A 103 -15.53 -2.09 -22.49
C TRP A 103 -15.51 -3.61 -22.61
N ASN A 104 -16.68 -4.26 -22.59
CA ASN A 104 -16.72 -5.72 -22.63
C ASN A 104 -16.48 -6.24 -24.05
N THR A 105 -15.81 -7.38 -24.13
CA THR A 105 -15.59 -8.10 -25.39
C THR A 105 -16.77 -9.04 -25.70
N PRO A 106 -16.92 -9.56 -26.94
CA PRO A 106 -17.93 -10.57 -27.23
C PRO A 106 -17.73 -11.88 -26.45
N ASP A 107 -16.56 -12.11 -25.87
CA ASP A 107 -16.25 -13.28 -25.06
C ASP A 107 -16.58 -13.09 -23.56
N CYS A 108 -17.22 -11.98 -23.19
CA CYS A 108 -17.68 -11.73 -21.83
C CYS A 108 -18.78 -12.72 -21.41
N TRP A 109 -18.65 -13.30 -20.23
CA TRP A 109 -19.62 -14.24 -19.67
C TRP A 109 -19.91 -13.94 -18.19
N HIS A 110 -21.20 -13.94 -17.84
CA HIS A 110 -21.67 -13.94 -16.46
C HIS A 110 -22.81 -14.96 -16.27
N PRO A 111 -22.94 -15.57 -15.07
CA PRO A 111 -24.03 -16.50 -14.82
C PRO A 111 -25.40 -15.78 -14.87
N PRO A 112 -26.47 -16.46 -15.36
CA PRO A 112 -27.82 -15.92 -15.33
C PRO A 112 -28.29 -15.65 -13.88
N LYS A 113 -28.99 -14.52 -13.65
CA LYS A 113 -29.51 -14.13 -12.33
C LYS A 113 -30.82 -14.88 -11.96
N ASP A 114 -31.33 -15.75 -12.84
CA ASP A 114 -32.68 -16.30 -12.79
C ASP A 114 -32.74 -17.59 -11.94
N HIS A 115 -33.34 -17.52 -10.74
CA HIS A 115 -33.51 -18.69 -9.86
C HIS A 115 -34.49 -19.75 -10.41
N HIS A 116 -35.32 -19.40 -11.39
CA HIS A 116 -36.27 -20.32 -12.04
C HIS A 116 -35.64 -21.21 -13.11
N ALA A 117 -34.45 -20.86 -13.62
CA ALA A 117 -33.77 -21.64 -14.64
C ALA A 117 -33.11 -22.93 -14.07
N ALA A 118 -33.07 -23.09 -12.74
CA ALA A 118 -32.64 -24.32 -12.07
C ALA A 118 -33.80 -25.30 -11.75
N SER A 119 -35.07 -24.87 -11.90
CA SER A 119 -36.25 -25.68 -11.53
C SER A 119 -37.28 -25.84 -12.66
N GLY A 120 -37.02 -25.27 -13.84
CA GLY A 120 -37.83 -25.43 -15.05
C GLY A 120 -37.16 -26.30 -16.11
N GLY A 121 -37.13 -27.62 -15.90
CA GLY A 121 -36.90 -28.61 -16.95
C GLY A 121 -35.45 -28.81 -17.41
N LEU A 122 -35.08 -30.07 -17.59
CA LEU A 122 -33.80 -30.59 -18.09
C LEU A 122 -33.56 -30.27 -19.58
N LEU A 123 -33.93 -29.07 -20.04
CA LEU A 123 -33.77 -28.60 -21.41
C LEU A 123 -33.51 -27.08 -21.50
N GLU A 124 -32.92 -26.46 -20.49
CA GLU A 124 -32.05 -25.31 -20.75
C GLU A 124 -30.65 -25.85 -21.03
N ASN A 125 -29.97 -25.32 -22.05
CA ASN A 125 -28.62 -25.77 -22.40
C ASN A 125 -27.71 -25.54 -21.19
N VAL A 126 -27.41 -26.62 -20.45
CA VAL A 126 -26.68 -26.61 -19.17
C VAL A 126 -25.36 -25.84 -19.29
N THR A 127 -24.80 -25.77 -20.51
CA THR A 127 -23.62 -24.98 -20.83
C THR A 127 -23.76 -23.49 -20.52
N LYS A 128 -24.96 -22.92 -20.38
CA LYS A 128 -25.16 -21.51 -20.01
C LYS A 128 -24.73 -21.21 -18.57
N PHE A 129 -24.77 -22.21 -17.69
CA PHE A 129 -24.32 -22.11 -16.30
C PHE A 129 -22.83 -22.46 -16.12
N ILE A 130 -22.20 -23.00 -17.15
CA ILE A 130 -20.78 -23.39 -17.13
C ILE A 130 -19.99 -22.28 -17.83
N ARG A 131 -18.95 -21.75 -17.18
CA ARG A 131 -18.05 -20.76 -17.78
C ARG A 131 -17.43 -21.34 -19.08
N PRO A 132 -17.65 -20.72 -20.26
CA PRO A 132 -17.05 -21.16 -21.53
C PRO A 132 -15.52 -21.09 -21.49
N ASN A 133 -14.86 -21.98 -22.24
CA ASN A 133 -13.40 -21.94 -22.38
C ASN A 133 -12.99 -20.68 -23.15
N LYS A 134 -12.06 -19.90 -22.58
CA LYS A 134 -11.61 -18.55 -23.04
C LYS A 134 -12.55 -17.37 -22.76
N SER A 135 -13.66 -17.57 -22.03
CA SER A 135 -14.49 -16.44 -21.60
C SER A 135 -13.88 -15.68 -20.42
N GLN A 136 -14.16 -14.39 -20.33
CA GLN A 136 -13.79 -13.53 -19.20
C GLN A 136 -15.03 -12.99 -18.50
N THR A 137 -14.93 -12.75 -17.20
CA THR A 137 -15.99 -12.09 -16.44
C THR A 137 -15.97 -10.58 -16.71
N PRO A 138 -17.12 -9.89 -16.60
CA PRO A 138 -17.19 -8.43 -16.78
C PRO A 138 -16.32 -7.65 -15.79
N ALA A 139 -15.90 -8.28 -14.68
CA ALA A 139 -14.94 -7.70 -13.74
C ALA A 139 -13.48 -7.91 -14.18
N GLU A 140 -13.13 -9.08 -14.72
CA GLU A 140 -11.80 -9.31 -15.31
C GLU A 140 -11.56 -8.28 -16.43
N GLU A 141 -12.49 -8.13 -17.38
CA GLU A 141 -12.35 -7.18 -18.50
C GLU A 141 -12.34 -5.70 -18.08
N PHE A 142 -12.81 -5.37 -16.87
CA PHE A 142 -12.79 -4.01 -16.36
C PHE A 142 -11.46 -3.65 -15.68
N TYR A 143 -10.72 -4.64 -15.18
CA TYR A 143 -9.46 -4.45 -14.44
C TYR A 143 -8.21 -4.91 -15.20
N GLU A 144 -8.37 -5.59 -16.33
CA GLU A 144 -7.29 -5.85 -17.30
C GLU A 144 -6.79 -4.55 -17.97
#